data_AF-A0A523YUF9-F1
#
_entry.id   AF-A0A523YUF9-F1
#
_cell.length_a   1.000
_cell.length_b   1.000
_cell.length_c   1.000
_cell.angle_alpha   90.00
_cell.angle_beta   90.00
_cell.angle_gamma   90.00
#
_symmetry.space_group_name_H-M   'P 1'
#
loop_
_entity.id
_entity.type
_entity.pdbx_description
1 polymer ?
#
loop_
_entity_poly.entity_id
_entity_poly.type
_entity_poly.pdbx_seq_one_letter_code
_entity_poly.pdbx_strand_id
1 'polypeptide(L)'
;MALLVAVLSTFLLCSCGSKTENESDLKQSEAGDSTALSPPPDSVVIELAGADSQTVFDLLKDGHEVEYKSSVMGIFVTAIDSIENSAGAYWIYSVNDSVPHVASDKYVTKNGDVVKWHFQKMRE
;
A
#
# COMPACT_ATOMS: atom_id res chain seq x y z
N MET A 1 -10.85 32.90 31.20
CA MET A 1 -9.54 33.60 31.20
C MET A 1 -8.67 32.91 30.18
N ALA A 2 -8.51 33.51 29.01
CA ALA A 2 -7.58 33.04 27.98
C ALA A 2 -6.18 33.58 28.31
N LEU A 3 -5.16 32.72 28.28
CA LEU A 3 -3.76 33.16 28.38
C LEU A 3 -3.03 32.66 27.14
N LEU A 4 -2.72 33.61 26.26
CA LEU A 4 -1.93 33.42 25.04
C LEU A 4 -0.59 34.10 25.32
N VAL A 5 0.51 33.34 25.30
CA VAL A 5 1.86 33.88 25.47
C VAL A 5 2.65 33.56 24.21
N ALA A 6 2.90 34.60 23.42
CA ALA A 6 3.85 34.64 22.34
C ALA A 6 5.24 34.97 22.89
N VAL A 7 6.28 34.26 22.45
CA VAL A 7 7.66 34.72 22.61
C VAL A 7 8.42 34.49 21.31
N LEU A 8 8.66 35.61 20.63
CA LEU A 8 9.51 35.77 19.45
C LEU A 8 10.86 36.30 19.97
N SER A 9 11.98 35.61 19.70
CA SER A 9 13.32 36.21 19.82
C SER A 9 14.38 35.42 19.06
N THR A 10 14.94 36.08 18.06
CA THR A 10 16.03 35.71 17.16
C THR A 10 17.40 36.07 17.76
N PHE A 11 18.42 35.20 17.67
CA PHE A 11 19.86 35.57 17.69
C PHE A 11 20.65 34.44 17.00
N LEU A 12 21.19 34.61 15.79
CA LEU A 12 22.46 35.24 15.36
C LEU A 12 23.75 34.39 15.55
N LEU A 13 24.15 33.76 14.42
CA LEU A 13 25.49 33.65 13.77
C LEU A 13 26.73 33.03 14.46
N CYS A 14 27.62 32.55 13.57
CA CYS A 14 29.06 32.19 13.71
C CYS A 14 29.31 30.71 14.10
N SER A 15 30.26 29.92 13.57
CA SER A 15 31.44 30.13 12.70
C SER A 15 32.01 28.75 12.28
N CYS A 16 33.01 28.76 11.38
CA CYS A 16 33.73 27.68 10.67
C CYS A 16 34.28 26.46 11.45
N GLY A 17 34.55 25.37 10.69
CA GLY A 17 35.92 24.81 10.64
C GLY A 17 36.15 23.30 10.88
N SER A 18 36.22 22.53 9.79
CA SER A 18 37.13 21.39 9.47
C SER A 18 37.40 20.19 10.40
N LYS A 19 37.26 19.01 9.76
CA LYS A 19 38.11 17.79 9.73
C LYS A 19 38.02 16.70 10.82
N THR A 20 37.66 15.50 10.30
CA THR A 20 38.32 14.18 10.48
C THR A 20 37.82 13.23 11.59
N GLU A 21 37.14 12.15 11.14
CA GLU A 21 37.31 10.68 11.38
C GLU A 21 37.63 10.21 12.82
N ASN A 22 37.09 9.13 13.42
CA ASN A 22 36.45 7.90 12.95
C ASN A 22 35.75 7.20 14.16
N GLU A 23 34.82 6.27 13.88
CA GLU A 23 34.33 5.12 14.68
C GLU A 23 34.03 5.23 16.20
N SER A 24 32.77 4.99 16.59
CA SER A 24 32.36 3.71 17.22
C SER A 24 30.89 3.75 17.69
N ASP A 25 30.18 2.65 17.40
CA ASP A 25 28.84 2.23 17.79
C ASP A 25 28.17 2.88 19.03
N LEU A 26 26.90 3.29 18.87
CA LEU A 26 25.71 2.75 19.57
C LEU A 26 24.51 3.72 19.43
N LYS A 27 23.43 3.21 18.81
CA LYS A 27 22.02 3.31 19.24
C LYS A 27 21.40 4.70 19.51
N GLN A 28 20.43 5.09 18.66
CA GLN A 28 19.01 5.38 18.97
C GLN A 28 18.41 6.46 18.03
N SER A 29 17.09 6.32 17.82
CA SER A 29 16.17 7.16 17.06
C SER A 29 16.20 8.65 17.44
N GLU A 30 15.55 9.60 16.78
CA GLU A 30 14.44 9.65 15.83
C GLU A 30 14.34 11.10 15.29
N ALA A 31 13.47 11.30 14.30
CA ALA A 31 12.88 12.56 13.86
C ALA A 31 13.72 13.44 12.90
N GLY A 32 13.18 13.60 11.68
CA GLY A 32 13.41 14.86 10.98
C GLY A 32 13.32 14.89 9.46
N ASP A 33 13.12 13.78 8.76
CA ASP A 33 12.78 13.85 7.33
C ASP A 33 11.74 12.77 7.00
N SER A 34 10.51 13.05 7.42
CA SER A 34 9.35 12.49 6.75
C SER A 34 9.22 13.18 5.39
N THR A 35 10.11 12.83 4.46
CA THR A 35 9.64 12.65 3.09
C THR A 35 8.69 11.47 3.16
N ALA A 36 7.44 11.75 3.51
CA ALA A 36 6.33 10.89 3.16
C ALA A 36 6.48 10.65 1.66
N LEU A 37 7.02 9.48 1.30
CA LEU A 37 6.97 8.98 -0.05
C LEU A 37 5.48 8.90 -0.35
N SER A 38 4.92 9.95 -0.95
CA SER A 38 3.61 9.86 -1.56
C SER A 38 3.66 8.60 -2.42
N PRO A 39 2.77 7.61 -2.19
CA PRO A 39 2.69 6.48 -3.10
C PRO A 39 2.57 7.04 -4.51
N PRO A 40 3.29 6.47 -5.50
CA PRO A 40 3.23 6.97 -6.86
C PRO A 40 1.75 7.08 -7.29
N PRO A 41 1.34 8.18 -7.93
CA PRO A 41 -0.06 8.44 -8.30
C PRO A 41 -0.68 7.46 -9.32
N ASP A 42 -0.07 6.29 -9.53
CA ASP A 42 -0.45 5.30 -10.56
C ASP A 42 -0.95 3.96 -9.99
N SER A 43 -1.08 3.82 -8.66
CA SER A 43 -1.60 2.58 -8.04
C SER A 43 -3.12 2.61 -8.01
N VAL A 44 -3.76 2.04 -9.03
CA VAL A 44 -5.21 1.79 -9.00
C VAL A 44 -5.51 0.81 -7.88
N VAL A 45 -6.40 1.20 -6.98
CA VAL A 45 -6.88 0.35 -5.88
C VAL A 45 -8.40 0.28 -5.94
N ILE A 46 -8.93 -0.93 -5.97
CA ILE A 46 -10.35 -1.21 -5.83
C ILE A 46 -10.56 -1.78 -4.44
N GLU A 47 -11.38 -1.11 -3.63
CA GLU A 47 -11.74 -1.56 -2.30
C GLU A 47 -13.17 -2.11 -2.30
N LEU A 48 -13.34 -3.32 -1.78
CA LEU A 48 -14.61 -4.02 -1.70
C LEU A 48 -14.87 -4.41 -0.25
N ALA A 49 -16.10 -4.24 0.22
CA ALA A 49 -16.53 -4.78 1.49
C ALA A 49 -16.69 -6.30 1.37
N GLY A 50 -16.13 -7.05 2.31
CA GLY A 50 -16.36 -8.48 2.43
C GLY A 50 -17.82 -8.80 2.73
N ALA A 51 -18.30 -9.92 2.21
CA ALA A 51 -19.67 -10.39 2.42
C ALA A 51 -19.69 -11.87 2.77
N ASP A 52 -20.60 -12.27 3.65
CA ASP A 52 -20.67 -13.66 4.11
C ASP A 52 -20.85 -14.65 2.94
N SER A 53 -20.01 -15.70 2.96
CA SER A 53 -20.06 -16.82 2.02
C SER A 53 -19.80 -16.48 0.55
N GLN A 54 -19.23 -15.30 0.25
CA GLN A 54 -18.77 -14.93 -1.09
C GLN A 54 -17.26 -15.09 -1.23
N THR A 55 -16.79 -15.56 -2.39
CA THR A 55 -15.35 -15.54 -2.65
C THR A 55 -14.88 -14.13 -2.99
N VAL A 56 -13.59 -13.84 -2.82
CA VAL A 56 -13.00 -12.56 -3.26
C VAL A 56 -13.22 -12.33 -4.76
N PHE A 57 -13.20 -13.41 -5.55
CA PHE A 57 -13.46 -13.33 -6.98
C PHE A 57 -14.91 -13.01 -7.31
N ASP A 58 -15.87 -13.62 -6.61
CA ASP A 58 -17.30 -13.32 -6.80
C ASP A 58 -17.61 -11.86 -6.46
N LEU A 59 -17.09 -11.38 -5.31
CA LEU A 59 -17.22 -9.98 -4.91
C LEU A 59 -16.68 -8.99 -5.96
N LEU A 60 -15.56 -9.33 -6.60
CA LEU A 60 -15.02 -8.48 -7.65
C LEU A 60 -15.95 -8.44 -8.86
N LYS A 61 -16.50 -9.59 -9.27
CA LYS A 61 -17.38 -9.71 -10.43
C LYS A 61 -18.75 -9.06 -10.27
N ASP A 62 -19.19 -8.82 -9.04
CA ASP A 62 -20.47 -8.14 -8.78
C ASP A 62 -20.48 -6.69 -9.25
N GLY A 63 -19.30 -6.04 -9.28
CA GLY A 63 -19.18 -4.61 -9.60
C GLY A 63 -18.26 -4.27 -10.78
N HIS A 64 -17.49 -5.23 -11.28
CA HIS A 64 -16.42 -4.98 -12.25
C HIS A 64 -16.46 -5.97 -13.41
N GLU A 65 -15.99 -5.51 -14.58
CA GLU A 65 -15.70 -6.40 -15.70
C GLU A 65 -14.34 -7.07 -15.46
N VAL A 66 -14.34 -8.41 -15.39
CA VAL A 66 -13.15 -9.18 -15.01
C VAL A 66 -12.79 -10.18 -16.11
N GLU A 67 -11.58 -10.05 -16.64
CA GLU A 67 -10.95 -11.08 -17.46
C GLU A 67 -10.05 -11.96 -16.60
N TYR A 68 -10.05 -13.26 -16.89
CA TYR A 68 -9.32 -14.22 -16.08
C TYR A 68 -8.99 -15.51 -16.82
N LYS A 69 -7.99 -16.23 -16.29
CA LYS A 69 -7.63 -17.59 -16.68
C LYS A 69 -7.88 -18.53 -15.50
N SER A 70 -8.59 -19.63 -15.76
CA SER A 70 -8.80 -20.69 -14.77
C SER A 70 -7.74 -21.78 -14.91
N SER A 71 -7.27 -22.31 -13.78
CA SER A 71 -6.33 -23.41 -13.70
C SER A 71 -6.60 -24.28 -12.48
N VAL A 72 -5.90 -25.40 -12.36
CA VAL A 72 -5.91 -26.23 -11.15
C VAL A 72 -5.47 -25.48 -9.89
N MET A 73 -4.66 -24.42 -10.04
CA MET A 73 -4.20 -23.59 -8.93
C MET A 73 -5.25 -22.55 -8.48
N GLY A 74 -6.31 -22.35 -9.27
CA GLY A 74 -7.35 -21.35 -9.06
C GLY A 74 -7.41 -20.34 -10.20
N ILE A 75 -8.17 -19.27 -9.98
CA ILE A 75 -8.38 -18.19 -10.94
C ILE A 75 -7.23 -17.18 -10.86
N PHE A 76 -6.66 -16.89 -12.03
CA PHE A 76 -5.71 -15.80 -12.23
C PHE A 76 -6.40 -14.66 -12.99
N VAL A 77 -6.62 -13.54 -12.31
CA VAL A 77 -7.21 -12.33 -12.92
C VAL A 77 -6.20 -11.69 -13.86
N THR A 78 -6.61 -11.46 -15.11
CA THR A 78 -5.77 -10.87 -16.15
C THR A 78 -6.13 -9.42 -16.47
N ALA A 79 -7.37 -9.00 -16.19
CA ALA A 79 -7.79 -7.61 -16.30
C ALA A 79 -8.97 -7.29 -15.39
N ILE A 80 -9.08 -6.02 -14.98
CA ILE A 80 -10.25 -5.47 -14.28
C ILE A 80 -10.58 -4.13 -14.94
N ASP A 81 -11.82 -3.94 -15.39
CA ASP A 81 -12.32 -2.72 -16.06
C ASP A 81 -11.37 -2.22 -17.16
N SER A 82 -10.99 -3.11 -18.08
CA SER A 82 -10.06 -2.86 -19.20
C SER A 82 -8.60 -2.58 -18.81
N ILE A 83 -8.24 -2.60 -17.52
CA ILE A 83 -6.85 -2.49 -17.08
C ILE A 83 -6.23 -3.90 -17.06
N GLU A 84 -5.46 -4.22 -18.09
CA GLU A 84 -4.78 -5.50 -18.26
C GLU A 84 -3.47 -5.59 -17.46
N ASN A 85 -3.15 -6.81 -17.00
CA ASN A 85 -1.80 -7.14 -16.56
C ASN A 85 -0.80 -6.95 -17.71
N SER A 86 0.45 -6.64 -17.35
CA SER A 86 1.57 -6.54 -18.29
C SER A 86 2.83 -7.23 -17.73
N ALA A 87 3.92 -7.26 -18.50
CA ALA A 87 5.15 -7.94 -18.11
C ALA A 87 5.68 -7.55 -16.71
N GLY A 88 5.44 -6.31 -16.28
CA GLY A 88 5.90 -5.79 -14.99
C GLY A 88 4.79 -5.21 -14.11
N ALA A 89 3.51 -5.42 -14.42
CA ALA A 89 2.42 -4.91 -13.59
C ALA A 89 1.24 -5.89 -13.52
N TYR A 90 0.75 -6.14 -12.31
CA TYR A 90 -0.22 -7.19 -12.04
C TYR A 90 -1.27 -6.74 -11.03
N TRP A 91 -2.49 -7.24 -11.20
CA TRP A 91 -3.53 -7.21 -10.19
C TRP A 91 -3.22 -8.19 -9.05
N ILE A 92 -3.09 -7.66 -7.84
CA ILE A 92 -2.85 -8.42 -6.61
C ILE A 92 -3.93 -8.07 -5.59
N TYR A 93 -4.58 -9.09 -5.02
CA TYR A 93 -5.58 -8.86 -3.98
C TYR A 93 -5.01 -9.03 -2.57
N SER A 94 -5.64 -8.39 -1.60
CA SER A 94 -5.38 -8.51 -0.18
C SER A 94 -6.70 -8.51 0.59
N VAL A 95 -6.71 -9.12 1.78
CA VAL A 95 -7.83 -9.11 2.72
C VAL A 95 -7.30 -8.66 4.07
N ASN A 96 -7.89 -7.61 4.63
CA ASN A 96 -7.44 -6.99 5.89
C ASN A 96 -5.93 -6.68 5.88
N ASP A 97 -5.46 -6.07 4.78
CA ASP A 97 -4.08 -5.67 4.52
C ASP A 97 -3.04 -6.81 4.47
N SER A 98 -3.49 -8.06 4.33
CA SER A 98 -2.63 -9.24 4.12
C SER A 98 -2.93 -9.92 2.78
N VAL A 99 -1.90 -10.39 2.08
CA VAL A 99 -2.03 -11.14 0.82
C VAL A 99 -2.19 -12.63 1.13
N PRO A 100 -3.36 -13.24 0.86
CA PRO A 100 -3.55 -14.66 1.18
C PRO A 100 -2.73 -15.57 0.25
N HIS A 101 -2.39 -16.77 0.74
CA HIS A 101 -1.68 -17.80 -0.03
C HIS A 101 -2.60 -18.68 -0.91
N VAL A 102 -3.81 -18.22 -1.17
CA VAL A 102 -4.80 -18.91 -2.02
C VAL A 102 -5.26 -17.98 -3.13
N ALA A 103 -5.78 -18.53 -4.23
CA ALA A 103 -6.38 -17.73 -5.30
C ALA A 103 -7.68 -17.07 -4.84
N SER A 104 -8.09 -15.99 -5.52
CA SER A 104 -9.26 -15.18 -5.13
C SER A 104 -10.59 -15.95 -5.19
N ASP A 105 -10.68 -17.01 -6.01
CA ASP A 105 -11.82 -17.92 -6.09
C ASP A 105 -11.89 -18.93 -4.93
N LYS A 106 -10.88 -18.95 -4.05
CA LYS A 106 -10.78 -19.89 -2.93
C LYS A 106 -10.85 -19.21 -1.57
N TYR A 107 -10.57 -17.91 -1.49
CA TYR A 107 -10.76 -17.16 -0.26
C TYR A 107 -12.23 -16.78 -0.11
N VAL A 108 -12.92 -17.40 0.85
CA VAL A 108 -14.30 -17.03 1.22
C VAL A 108 -14.27 -15.93 2.26
N THR A 109 -14.90 -14.80 1.94
CA THR A 109 -14.98 -13.62 2.78
C THR A 109 -16.14 -13.71 3.79
N LYS A 110 -16.13 -12.75 4.72
CA LYS A 110 -17.19 -12.52 5.68
C LYS A 110 -17.44 -11.03 5.85
N ASN A 111 -18.59 -10.70 6.43
CA ASN A 111 -18.92 -9.33 6.81
C ASN A 111 -17.82 -8.72 7.71
N GLY A 112 -17.39 -7.51 7.35
CA GLY A 112 -16.35 -6.76 8.06
C GLY A 112 -14.93 -7.02 7.56
N ASP A 113 -14.70 -7.98 6.66
CA ASP A 113 -13.44 -8.04 5.91
C ASP A 113 -13.35 -6.85 4.95
N VAL A 114 -12.13 -6.35 4.74
CA VAL A 114 -11.82 -5.36 3.71
C VAL A 114 -10.96 -6.01 2.64
N VAL A 115 -11.50 -6.13 1.43
CA VAL A 115 -10.79 -6.67 0.27
C VAL A 115 -10.25 -5.52 -0.55
N LYS A 116 -8.97 -5.56 -0.92
CA LYS A 116 -8.37 -4.58 -1.84
C LYS A 116 -7.70 -5.28 -2.99
N TRP A 117 -8.03 -4.89 -4.22
CA TRP A 117 -7.30 -5.22 -5.43
C TRP A 117 -6.38 -4.06 -5.80
N HIS A 118 -5.09 -4.34 -5.89
CA HIS A 118 -4.05 -3.36 -6.19
C HIS A 118 -3.46 -3.68 -7.56
N PHE A 119 -3.41 -2.70 -8.45
CA PHE A 119 -2.61 -2.80 -9.66
C PHE A 119 -1.18 -2.38 -9.32
N GLN A 120 -0.28 -3.36 -9.19
CA GLN A 120 1.08 -3.13 -8.70
C GLN A 120 2.10 -3.36 -9.78
N LYS A 121 3.01 -2.38 -9.95
CA LYS A 121 4.22 -2.56 -10.73
C LYS A 121 5.25 -3.36 -9.92
N MET A 122 5.66 -4.51 -10.45
CA MET A 122 6.80 -5.26 -9.93
C MET A 122 8.07 -4.51 -10.35
N ARG A 123 8.86 -4.04 -9.38
CA ARG A 123 10.16 -3.42 -9.66
C ARG A 123 11.14 -4.51 -10.10
N GLU A 124 11.81 -4.28 -11.22
CA GLU A 124 12.94 -5.06 -11.71
C GLU A 124 14.22 -4.75 -10.91
#